data_AF-A0A943TJV7-F1
#
_entry.id   AF-A0A943TJV7-F1
#
_cell.length_a   1.000
_cell.length_b   1.000
_cell.length_c   1.000
_cell.angle_alpha   90.00
_cell.angle_beta   90.00
_cell.angle_gamma   90.00
#
_symmetry.space_group_name_H-M   'P 1'
#
loop_
_entity.id
_entity.type
_entity.pdbx_description
1 polymer ?
#
loop_
_entity_poly.entity_id
_entity_poly.type
_entity_poly.pdbx_seq_one_letter_code
_entity_poly.pdbx_strand_id
1 'polypeptide(L)'
;MLVLITYDVNTQTVAGRTRLRKVAKECTNYGQRVQNSVFECQMDAAKCRQVKDILEKIIDKETDSLRFYYLGEKYKNKVEHVGAKAGFDVMDTLIL
;
A
#
# COMPACT_ATOMS: atom_id res chain seq x y z
N MET A 1 9.23 3.43 9.56
CA MET A 1 9.56 3.97 8.22
C MET A 1 8.33 3.94 7.35
N LEU A 2 8.21 4.85 6.39
CA LEU A 2 7.15 4.77 5.38
C LEU A 2 7.59 3.81 4.25
N VAL A 3 6.69 2.91 3.87
CA VAL A 3 6.83 2.01 2.73
C VAL A 3 5.67 2.24 1.78
N LEU A 4 5.97 2.70 0.55
CA LEU A 4 4.98 2.77 -0.51
C LEU A 4 4.93 1.41 -1.22
N ILE A 5 3.76 0.80 -1.23
CA ILE A 5 3.49 -0.48 -1.86
C ILE A 5 2.60 -0.24 -3.08
N THR A 6 3.12 -0.54 -4.27
CA THR A 6 2.33 -0.51 -5.51
C THR A 6 2.00 -1.94 -5.92
N TYR A 7 0.73 -2.19 -6.24
CA TYR A 7 0.24 -3.48 -6.69
C TYR A 7 -0.31 -3.37 -8.11
N ASP A 8 0.33 -4.05 -9.05
CA ASP A 8 -0.18 -4.20 -10.40
C ASP A 8 -0.94 -5.52 -10.50
N VAL A 9 -2.21 -5.44 -10.89
CA VAL A 9 -3.15 -6.56 -10.89
C VAL A 9 -4.26 -6.32 -11.91
N ASN A 10 -4.61 -7.38 -12.64
CA ASN A 10 -5.72 -7.32 -13.57
C ASN A 10 -7.08 -7.33 -12.86
N THR A 11 -7.69 -6.15 -12.70
CA THR A 11 -9.00 -5.96 -12.04
C THR A 11 -10.21 -6.22 -12.95
N GLN A 12 -10.03 -6.59 -14.21
CA GLN A 12 -11.14 -6.98 -15.10
C GLN A 12 -11.72 -8.34 -14.70
N THR A 13 -10.91 -9.20 -14.07
CA THR A 13 -11.32 -10.52 -13.59
C THR A 13 -11.84 -10.47 -12.15
N VAL A 14 -12.75 -11.39 -11.80
CA VAL A 14 -13.22 -11.56 -10.40
C VAL A 14 -12.07 -11.96 -9.48
N ALA A 15 -11.15 -12.81 -9.97
CA ALA A 15 -9.99 -13.26 -9.22
C ALA A 15 -9.05 -12.09 -8.87
N GLY A 16 -8.69 -11.25 -9.84
CA GLY A 16 -7.83 -10.10 -9.59
C GLY A 16 -8.47 -9.05 -8.68
N ARG A 17 -9.78 -8.79 -8.81
CA ARG A 17 -10.51 -7.94 -7.83
C ARG A 17 -10.47 -8.52 -6.42
N THR A 18 -10.55 -9.85 -6.30
CA THR A 18 -10.49 -10.54 -5.00
C THR A 18 -9.10 -10.43 -4.38
N ARG A 19 -8.03 -10.62 -5.17
CA ARG A 19 -6.64 -10.42 -4.70
C ARG A 19 -6.40 -8.97 -4.29
N LEU A 20 -6.83 -7.99 -5.09
CA LEU A 20 -6.76 -6.57 -4.73
C LEU A 20 -7.47 -6.27 -3.41
N ARG A 21 -8.65 -6.85 -3.18
CA ARG A 21 -9.37 -6.66 -1.91
C ARG A 21 -8.59 -7.22 -0.72
N LYS A 22 -7.95 -8.38 -0.87
CA LYS A 22 -7.12 -9.01 0.17
C LYS A 22 -5.86 -8.17 0.44
N VAL A 23 -5.11 -7.80 -0.60
CA VAL A 23 -3.93 -6.93 -0.49
C VAL A 23 -4.30 -5.60 0.17
N ALA A 24 -5.39 -4.97 -0.28
CA ALA A 24 -5.84 -3.71 0.28
C ALA A 24 -6.15 -3.82 1.77
N LYS A 25 -6.88 -4.87 2.17
CA LYS A 25 -7.21 -5.12 3.58
C LYS A 25 -5.94 -5.25 4.44
N GLU A 26 -4.96 -6.02 3.97
CA GLU A 26 -3.70 -6.20 4.70
C GLU A 26 -2.90 -4.89 4.80
N CYS A 27 -2.77 -4.13 3.70
CA CYS A 27 -2.03 -2.86 3.71
C CYS A 27 -2.70 -1.80 4.60
N THR A 28 -4.03 -1.69 4.59
CA THR A 28 -4.76 -0.70 5.39
C THR A 28 -4.67 -0.93 6.90
N ASN A 29 -4.21 -2.11 7.36
CA ASN A 29 -3.92 -2.34 8.77
C ASN A 29 -2.72 -1.50 9.26
N TYR A 30 -1.89 -1.01 8.33
CA TYR A 30 -0.62 -0.33 8.64
C TYR A 30 -0.52 1.05 7.98
N GLY A 31 -1.60 1.57 7.41
CA GLY A 31 -1.59 2.86 6.73
C GLY A 31 -2.81 3.05 5.84
N GLN A 32 -2.61 3.68 4.68
CA GLN A 32 -3.69 4.14 3.84
C GLN A 32 -3.59 3.65 2.39
N ARG A 33 -4.75 3.55 1.75
CA ARG A 33 -4.88 3.32 0.31
C ARG A 33 -5.00 4.66 -0.40
N VAL A 34 -3.92 5.10 -1.05
CA VAL A 34 -3.83 6.43 -1.69
C VAL A 34 -4.30 6.44 -3.15
N GLN A 35 -4.31 5.28 -3.81
CA GLN A 35 -4.89 5.08 -5.15
C GLN A 35 -5.57 3.71 -5.23
N ASN A 36 -6.10 3.35 -6.41
CA ASN A 36 -6.75 2.06 -6.61
C ASN A 36 -5.89 0.88 -6.16
N SER A 37 -4.59 0.87 -6.40
CA SER A 37 -3.72 -0.23 -5.98
C SER A 37 -2.37 0.25 -5.46
N VAL A 38 -2.36 1.45 -4.86
CA VAL A 38 -1.18 2.03 -4.21
C VAL A 38 -1.50 2.30 -2.74
N PHE A 39 -0.58 1.88 -1.88
CA PHE A 39 -0.73 1.91 -0.44
C PHE A 39 0.50 2.55 0.22
N GLU A 40 0.26 3.47 1.14
CA GLU A 40 1.28 4.06 1.99
C GLU A 40 1.18 3.43 3.37
N CYS A 41 2.20 2.68 3.76
CA CYS A 41 2.19 1.92 5.00
C CYS A 41 3.32 2.35 5.93
N GLN A 42 2.99 2.71 7.16
CA GLN A 42 3.93 3.08 8.21
C GLN A 42 4.23 1.85 9.08
N MET A 43 5.47 1.36 9.02
CA MET A 43 5.87 0.14 9.72
C MET A 43 7.35 0.13 10.06
N ASP A 44 7.73 -0.69 11.05
CA ASP A 44 9.14 -1.01 11.29
C ASP A 44 9.64 -2.10 10.31
N ALA A 45 10.94 -2.39 10.35
CA ALA A 45 11.56 -3.36 9.43
C ALA A 45 11.04 -4.79 9.64
N ALA A 46 10.77 -5.19 10.88
CA ALA A 46 10.30 -6.54 11.19
C ALA A 46 8.88 -6.75 10.66
N LYS A 47 7.99 -5.79 10.92
CA LYS A 47 6.62 -5.77 10.43
C LYS A 47 6.58 -5.70 8.91
N CYS A 48 7.46 -4.92 8.29
CA CYS A 48 7.56 -4.87 6.83
C CYS A 48 7.90 -6.23 6.21
N ARG A 49 8.79 -7.00 6.84
CA ARG A 49 9.11 -8.34 6.37
C ARG A 49 7.92 -9.31 6.51
N GLN A 50 7.17 -9.20 7.60
CA GLN A 50 5.94 -9.98 7.81
C GLN A 50 4.87 -9.65 6.77
N VAL A 51 4.60 -8.36 6.54
CA VAL A 51 3.60 -7.92 5.56
C VAL A 51 4.02 -8.36 4.16
N LYS A 52 5.31 -8.23 3.79
CA LYS A 52 5.81 -8.70 2.50
C LYS A 52 5.52 -10.20 2.29
N ASP A 53 5.80 -11.05 3.28
CA ASP A 53 5.53 -12.49 3.20
C ASP A 53 4.02 -12.78 3.06
N ILE A 54 3.16 -12.06 3.78
CA ILE A 54 1.70 -12.19 3.66
C ILE A 54 1.24 -11.81 2.25
N LEU A 55 1.70 -10.67 1.72
CA LEU A 55 1.31 -10.19 0.40
C LEU A 55 1.77 -11.14 -0.71
N GLU A 56 2.99 -11.70 -0.60
CA GLU A 56 3.50 -12.70 -1.55
C GLU A 56 2.66 -13.99 -1.61
N LYS A 57 1.93 -14.33 -0.54
CA LYS A 57 1.00 -15.46 -0.47
C LYS A 57 -0.38 -15.14 -1.04
N ILE A 58 -0.72 -13.87 -1.18
CA ILE A 58 -2.03 -13.41 -1.70
C ILE A 58 -1.99 -13.25 -3.21
N ILE A 59 -0.87 -12.73 -3.75
CA ILE A 59 -0.75 -12.43 -5.17
C ILE A 59 -0.53 -13.68 -6.02
N ASP A 60 -0.83 -13.56 -7.31
CA ASP A 60 -0.39 -14.50 -8.32
C ASP A 60 0.90 -13.98 -8.96
N LYS A 61 2.03 -14.63 -8.68
CA LYS A 61 3.37 -14.15 -9.11
C LYS A 61 3.60 -14.25 -10.62
N GLU A 62 2.75 -14.97 -11.36
CA GLU A 62 2.85 -15.07 -12.82
C GLU A 62 2.11 -13.92 -13.53
N THR A 63 1.11 -13.32 -12.87
CA THR A 63 0.21 -12.34 -13.49
C THR A 63 0.15 -10.99 -12.79
N ASP A 64 0.61 -10.92 -11.54
CA ASP A 64 0.63 -9.71 -10.74
C ASP A 64 2.07 -9.28 -10.41
N SER A 65 2.23 -8.02 -9.97
CA SER A 65 3.50 -7.57 -9.39
C SER A 65 3.31 -6.65 -8.20
N LEU A 66 4.24 -6.76 -7.23
CA LEU A 66 4.35 -5.85 -6.10
C LEU A 66 5.68 -5.11 -6.15
N ARG A 67 5.66 -3.81 -5.88
CA ARG A 67 6.88 -3.01 -5.68
C ARG A 67 6.81 -2.32 -4.34
N PHE A 68 7.93 -2.37 -3.62
CA PHE A 68 8.10 -1.78 -2.30
C PHE A 68 9.13 -0.67 -2.40
N TYR A 69 8.73 0.56 -2.09
CA TYR A 69 9.62 1.71 -2.02
C TYR A 69 9.78 2.14 -0.56
N TYR A 70 10.98 2.02 -0.04
CA TYR A 70 11.32 2.37 1.34
C TYR A 70 11.70 3.85 1.40
N LEU A 71 10.75 4.70 1.77
CA LEU A 71 10.93 6.16 1.75
C LEU A 71 11.65 6.70 3.00
N GLY A 72 11.77 5.87 4.03
CA GLY A 72 12.44 6.20 5.29
C GLY A 72 11.56 7.05 6.21
N GLU A 73 12.19 7.76 7.14
CA GLU A 73 11.49 8.60 8.14
C GLU A 73 11.23 10.02 7.64
N LYS A 74 12.10 10.55 6.77
CA LYS A 74 11.96 11.88 6.15
C LYS A 74 11.25 11.79 4.80
N TYR A 75 10.05 11.22 4.78
CA TYR A 75 9.30 10.99 3.53
C TYR A 75 8.39 12.16 3.14
N LYS A 76 7.98 13.03 4.09
CA LYS A 76 6.99 14.08 3.85
C LYS A 76 7.34 15.03 2.69
N ASN A 77 8.63 15.31 2.48
CA ASN A 77 9.10 16.19 1.41
C ASN A 77 9.37 15.44 0.08
N LYS A 78 9.02 14.15 -0.02
CA LYS A 78 9.31 13.29 -1.17
C LYS A 78 8.05 12.80 -1.87
N VAL A 79 6.87 13.18 -1.39
CA VAL A 79 5.59 12.75 -1.92
C VAL A 79 4.81 13.99 -2.33
N GLU A 80 4.40 14.03 -3.58
CA GLU A 80 3.54 15.07 -4.14
C GLU A 80 2.32 14.41 -4.77
N HIS A 81 1.14 14.98 -4.54
CA HIS A 81 -0.12 14.50 -5.09
C HIS A 81 -0.70 15.56 -6.02
N VAL A 82 -1.12 15.14 -7.22
CA VAL A 82 -1.88 15.98 -8.16
C VAL A 82 -3.15 15.26 -8.59
N GLY A 83 -4.31 15.93 -8.49
CA GLY A 83 -5.56 15.44 -9.05
C GLY A 83 -6.70 15.21 -8.03
N ALA A 84 -7.58 14.27 -8.36
CA ALA A 84 -8.98 14.27 -7.94
C ALA A 84 -9.26 14.04 -6.45
N LYS A 85 -8.33 13.53 -5.64
CA LYS A 85 -8.57 13.25 -4.21
C LYS A 85 -7.32 13.43 -3.38
N ALA A 86 -7.27 14.47 -2.55
CA ALA A 86 -6.25 14.58 -1.52
C ALA A 86 -6.29 13.33 -0.61
N GLY A 87 -5.15 12.65 -0.45
CA GLY A 87 -4.99 11.66 0.61
C GLY A 87 -5.12 12.34 1.99
N PHE A 88 -5.49 11.58 3.01
CA PHE A 88 -5.50 12.06 4.40
C PHE A 88 -4.29 11.47 5.12
N ASP A 89 -3.39 12.31 5.65
CA ASP A 89 -2.24 11.82 6.40
C ASP A 89 -2.74 11.16 7.71
N VAL A 90 -2.56 9.84 7.82
CA VAL A 90 -2.98 9.06 9.00
C VAL A 90 -2.22 9.49 10.27
N MET A 91 -1.07 10.16 10.10
CA MET A 91 -0.30 10.72 11.19
C MET A 91 -0.66 12.18 11.50
N ASP A 92 -1.60 12.77 10.76
CA ASP A 92 -2.04 14.13 11.03
C ASP A 92 -2.89 14.18 12.31
N THR A 93 -2.99 15.37 12.88
CA THR A 93 -3.72 15.57 14.13
C THR A 93 -5.21 15.25 13.92
N LEU A 94 -5.74 14.30 14.69
CA LEU A 94 -7.17 14.04 14.70
C LEU A 94 -7.90 15.25 15.30
N ILE A 95 -8.75 15.89 14.50
CA ILE A 95 -9.66 16.94 14.94
C ILE A 95 -11.07 16.35 14.91
N LEU A 96 -11.76 16.43 16.05
CA LEU A 96 -13.16 15.99 16.24
C LEU A 96 -14.14 17.10 15.88
#